data_AF-A0A1E7GPD0-F1
#
_entry.id   AF-A0A1E7GPD0-F1
#
_cell.length_a   1.000
_cell.length_b   1.000
_cell.length_c   1.000
_cell.angle_alpha   90.00
_cell.angle_beta   90.00
_cell.angle_gamma   90.00
#
_symmetry.space_group_name_H-M   'P 1'
#
loop_
_entity.id
_entity.type
_entity.pdbx_description
1 polymer ?
#
loop_
_entity_poly.entity_id
_entity_poly.type
_entity_poly.pdbx_seq_one_letter_code
_entity_poly.pdbx_strand_id
1 'polypeptide(L)'
;MFPVDYISEIVEGAISKLDWYCQILILLIAAIFLLLFYYHYESKIKEWVKDHLKLLGLILVILIVCLVAVFTFDYLYSPKPSEDQLVVAISPFYYIDESGQIGSDINTATDIMERLEAEKGLGIKVIMLDLDNLIRDEGDAKFQGKNVGAHLVVYGETKKKIGNIGEIKCHILPLSSLEIIPSEIQSLDARTKEGGGTIISEKATFSMVTEEPITIIKSLKENVSSAIYTIGAFENYKMSNFTSAITFFSSIKNYENYSSILFYIGNCHYLNNNLNESAQYLDKAIETGPQSAVAWTNRGVISSELGKYEEAVAAFDKAIEINPQSAEAWHNKGVALRKLERYEGAIKASNKAIEIKPKYIGAWSNKGATLSELGKYEGAVAAFDKAIEIDPQCAKAWSNKGAALSDLGTYEEALDASNNAIEIDSQCAEAWHNKGFVLDALGRHEEAIAAYDKAIEIKPKYIGAWGNKGATLSDLGKYEGAVAAYDKAIEIDPQCAEAWHNKGFALNALGRHEEAMAAYDKAIEIKPQYVEAWGNKGFVLVESGRCEEAVAAFDKAIEIDPQDAKAWYNKGIALDTLAKHEEAKEAFEKALEIDPTIEIP
;
A
#
# COMPACT_ATOMS: atom_id res chain seq x y z
N MET A 1 49.41 39.03 -32.78
CA MET A 1 48.87 37.67 -32.62
C MET A 1 48.96 37.38 -31.13
N PHE A 2 47.88 37.64 -30.39
CA PHE A 2 47.81 37.22 -28.98
C PHE A 2 47.57 35.70 -28.98
N PRO A 3 48.21 34.93 -28.08
CA PRO A 3 47.97 33.49 -27.99
C PRO A 3 46.49 33.24 -27.67
N VAL A 4 45.86 32.34 -28.42
CA VAL A 4 44.45 31.94 -28.28
C VAL A 4 44.15 31.45 -26.85
N ASP A 5 45.16 30.85 -26.21
CA ASP A 5 45.08 30.34 -24.84
C ASP A 5 44.83 31.45 -23.79
N TYR A 6 45.35 32.66 -24.02
CA TYR A 6 45.20 33.78 -23.08
C TYR A 6 43.83 34.47 -23.16
N ILE A 7 43.13 34.32 -24.29
CA ILE A 7 41.75 34.82 -24.46
C ILE A 7 40.76 33.79 -23.90
N SER A 8 41.05 32.49 -24.01
CA SER A 8 40.24 31.40 -23.46
C SER A 8 40.10 31.50 -21.94
N GLU A 9 41.20 31.64 -21.20
CA GLU A 9 41.18 31.71 -19.73
C GLU A 9 40.44 32.95 -19.20
N ILE A 10 40.55 34.09 -19.89
CA ILE A 10 39.86 35.32 -19.49
C ILE A 10 38.35 35.21 -19.74
N VAL A 11 37.95 34.52 -20.81
CA VAL A 11 36.54 34.31 -21.17
C VAL A 11 35.90 33.25 -20.27
N GLU A 12 36.56 32.13 -20.00
CA GLU A 12 36.07 31.11 -19.06
C GLU A 12 35.95 31.64 -17.62
N GLY A 13 36.94 32.42 -17.17
CA GLY A 13 36.92 33.06 -15.84
C GLY A 13 35.88 34.17 -15.69
N ALA A 14 35.43 34.77 -16.79
CA ALA A 14 34.35 35.77 -16.81
C ALA A 14 32.96 35.11 -16.89
N ILE A 15 32.82 34.01 -17.66
CA ILE A 15 31.56 33.28 -17.85
C ILE A 15 31.16 32.52 -16.57
N SER A 16 32.13 31.96 -15.83
CA SER A 16 31.86 31.23 -14.58
C SER A 16 31.36 32.12 -13.43
N LYS A 17 31.48 33.45 -13.56
CA LYS A 17 30.99 34.42 -12.57
C LYS A 17 29.61 35.03 -12.89
N LEU A 18 29.02 34.66 -14.03
CA LEU A 18 27.71 35.14 -14.46
C LEU A 18 26.61 34.16 -14.04
N ASP A 19 25.57 34.67 -13.40
CA ASP A 19 24.41 33.89 -12.99
C ASP A 19 23.76 33.17 -14.18
N TRP A 20 23.13 32.02 -13.98
CA TRP A 20 22.75 31.09 -15.06
C TRP A 20 21.81 31.73 -16.11
N TYR A 21 20.97 32.67 -15.67
CA TYR A 21 20.12 33.48 -16.55
C TYR A 21 20.92 34.38 -17.51
N CYS A 22 22.07 34.91 -17.08
CA CYS A 22 22.94 35.74 -17.90
C CYS A 22 23.69 34.91 -18.96
N GLN A 23 24.08 33.67 -18.64
CA GLN A 23 24.69 32.76 -19.61
C GLN A 23 23.69 32.37 -20.71
N ILE A 24 22.44 32.07 -20.32
CA ILE A 24 21.35 31.81 -21.28
C ILE A 24 21.05 33.05 -22.14
N LEU A 25 21.05 34.24 -21.55
CA LEU A 25 20.81 35.49 -22.28
C LEU A 25 21.94 35.78 -23.30
N ILE A 26 23.20 35.51 -22.95
CA ILE A 26 24.34 35.65 -23.87
C ILE A 26 24.24 34.63 -25.01
N LEU A 27 23.86 33.39 -24.72
CA LEU A 27 23.62 32.36 -25.75
C LEU A 27 22.44 32.71 -26.66
N LEU A 28 21.36 33.29 -26.12
CA LEU A 28 20.23 33.79 -26.89
C LEU A 28 20.62 34.96 -27.78
N ILE A 29 21.39 35.93 -27.27
CA ILE A 29 21.89 37.07 -28.06
C ILE A 29 22.84 36.59 -29.17
N ALA A 30 23.73 35.64 -28.86
CA ALA A 30 24.62 35.03 -29.85
C ALA A 30 23.84 34.24 -30.92
N ALA A 31 22.80 33.49 -30.52
CA ALA A 31 21.92 32.77 -31.44
C ALA A 31 21.12 33.73 -32.32
N ILE A 32 20.61 34.85 -31.78
CA ILE A 32 19.90 35.88 -32.53
C ILE A 32 20.85 36.57 -33.52
N PHE A 33 22.09 36.89 -33.12
CA PHE A 33 23.09 37.44 -34.02
C PHE A 33 23.47 36.46 -35.14
N LEU A 34 23.60 35.17 -34.83
CA LEU A 34 23.84 34.11 -35.83
C LEU A 34 22.65 33.96 -36.79
N LEU A 35 21.41 34.06 -36.29
CA LEU A 35 20.19 34.04 -37.09
C LEU A 35 20.09 35.27 -38.01
N LEU A 36 20.38 36.47 -37.50
CA LEU A 36 20.38 37.70 -38.29
C LEU A 36 21.50 37.69 -39.35
N PHE A 37 22.68 37.17 -38.99
CA PHE A 37 23.80 36.99 -39.91
C PHE A 37 23.48 35.95 -40.99
N TYR A 38 22.84 34.84 -40.62
CA TYR A 38 22.35 33.82 -41.56
C TYR A 38 21.32 34.38 -42.53
N TYR A 39 20.37 35.17 -42.04
CA TYR A 39 19.32 35.78 -42.87
C TYR A 39 19.90 36.83 -43.84
N HIS A 40 20.91 37.59 -43.42
CA HIS A 40 21.55 38.61 -44.27
C HIS A 40 22.45 38.02 -45.37
N TYR A 41 23.04 36.84 -45.14
CA TYR A 41 23.96 36.18 -46.08
C TYR A 41 23.42 34.86 -46.66
N GLU A 42 22.10 34.65 -46.57
CA GLU A 42 21.42 33.37 -46.85
C GLU A 42 21.80 32.76 -48.21
N SER A 43 21.95 33.57 -49.27
CA SER A 43 22.31 33.07 -50.60
C SER A 43 23.75 32.58 -50.69
N LYS A 44 24.70 33.28 -50.06
CA LYS A 44 26.13 32.91 -50.04
C LYS A 44 26.41 31.76 -49.08
N ILE A 45 25.70 31.73 -47.95
CA ILE A 45 25.82 30.65 -46.96
C ILE A 45 25.26 29.35 -47.53
N LYS A 46 24.13 29.37 -48.27
CA LYS A 46 23.60 28.16 -48.91
C LYS A 46 24.57 27.56 -49.93
N GLU A 47 25.27 28.38 -50.70
CA GLU A 47 26.29 27.94 -51.66
C GLU A 47 27.53 27.38 -50.94
N TRP A 48 28.03 28.09 -49.93
CA TRP A 48 29.17 27.66 -49.12
C TRP A 48 28.89 26.38 -48.31
N VAL A 49 27.71 26.26 -47.71
CA VAL A 49 27.25 25.06 -46.99
C VAL A 49 27.11 23.87 -47.94
N LYS A 50 26.68 24.09 -49.19
CA LYS A 50 26.61 23.03 -50.20
C LYS A 50 28.00 22.50 -50.57
N ASP A 51 28.99 23.38 -50.68
CA ASP A 51 30.39 22.99 -50.99
C ASP A 51 31.10 22.35 -49.79
N HIS A 52 30.71 22.70 -48.55
CA HIS A 52 31.37 22.25 -47.31
C HIS A 52 30.49 21.31 -46.47
N LEU A 53 29.40 20.78 -47.02
CA LEU A 53 28.42 19.96 -46.30
C LEU A 53 29.06 18.73 -45.63
N LYS A 54 30.04 18.12 -46.32
CA LYS A 54 30.82 16.99 -45.79
C LYS A 54 31.72 17.39 -44.62
N LEU A 55 32.32 18.59 -44.66
CA LEU A 55 33.18 19.10 -43.59
C LEU A 55 32.35 19.50 -42.36
N LEU A 56 31.21 20.16 -42.57
CA LEU A 56 30.26 20.49 -41.50
C LEU A 56 29.66 19.23 -40.86
N GLY A 57 29.32 18.22 -41.66
CA GLY A 57 28.91 16.91 -41.16
C GLY A 57 29.99 16.24 -40.33
N LEU A 58 31.26 16.33 -40.75
CA LEU A 58 32.40 15.81 -39.98
C LEU A 58 32.59 16.56 -38.65
N ILE A 59 32.50 17.89 -38.65
CA ILE A 59 32.60 18.72 -37.44
C ILE A 59 31.45 18.41 -36.47
N LEU A 60 30.22 18.23 -36.98
CA LEU A 60 29.07 17.86 -36.17
C LEU A 60 29.26 16.46 -35.56
N VAL A 61 29.74 15.49 -36.34
CA VAL A 61 30.06 14.15 -35.83
C VAL A 61 31.16 14.21 -34.78
N ILE A 62 32.22 15.00 -34.99
CA ILE A 62 33.28 15.20 -33.98
C ILE A 62 32.73 15.85 -32.72
N LEU A 63 31.88 16.89 -32.84
CA LEU A 63 31.22 17.53 -31.70
C LEU A 63 30.32 16.56 -30.95
N ILE A 64 29.52 15.74 -31.64
CA ILE A 64 28.70 14.69 -31.04
C ILE A 64 29.60 13.64 -30.37
N VAL A 65 30.68 13.21 -31.01
CA VAL A 65 31.63 12.25 -30.42
C VAL A 65 32.34 12.85 -29.21
N CYS A 66 32.69 14.14 -29.21
CA CYS A 66 33.25 14.84 -28.06
C CYS A 66 32.22 15.03 -26.95
N LEU A 67 30.96 15.36 -27.27
CA LEU A 67 29.89 15.47 -26.28
C LEU A 67 29.62 14.10 -25.66
N VAL A 68 29.45 13.07 -26.50
CA VAL A 68 29.30 11.68 -26.06
C VAL A 68 30.52 11.27 -25.27
N ALA A 69 31.74 11.62 -25.68
CA ALA A 69 32.96 11.34 -24.92
C ALA A 69 32.95 12.03 -23.56
N VAL A 70 32.57 13.31 -23.46
CA VAL A 70 32.47 14.02 -22.16
C VAL A 70 31.41 13.38 -21.26
N PHE A 71 30.21 13.11 -21.79
CA PHE A 71 29.12 12.47 -21.04
C PHE A 71 29.44 11.01 -20.67
N THR A 72 30.11 10.27 -21.55
CA THR A 72 30.55 8.89 -21.28
C THR A 72 31.76 8.86 -20.36
N PHE A 73 32.65 9.86 -20.38
CA PHE A 73 33.78 9.96 -19.47
C PHE A 73 33.29 10.20 -18.03
N ASP A 74 32.35 11.12 -17.85
CA ASP A 74 31.71 11.37 -16.55
C ASP A 74 30.95 10.13 -16.02
N TYR A 75 30.32 9.36 -16.93
CA TYR A 75 29.53 8.16 -16.59
C TYR A 75 30.37 6.88 -16.40
N LEU A 76 31.51 6.73 -17.08
CA LEU A 76 32.37 5.53 -17.02
C LEU A 76 33.51 5.64 -16.00
N TYR A 77 33.99 6.84 -15.70
CA TYR A 77 35.18 7.03 -14.85
C TYR A 77 34.88 7.57 -13.44
N SER A 78 33.67 8.08 -13.17
CA SER A 78 33.27 8.39 -11.80
C SER A 78 32.81 7.09 -11.10
N PRO A 79 33.46 6.65 -10.01
CA PRO A 79 32.99 5.49 -9.28
C PRO A 79 31.58 5.75 -8.76
N LYS A 80 30.65 4.83 -9.06
CA LYS A 80 29.31 4.90 -8.48
C LYS A 80 29.40 4.68 -6.96
N PRO A 81 28.61 5.41 -6.17
CA PRO A 81 28.54 5.18 -4.74
C PRO A 81 28.13 3.73 -4.44
N SER A 82 28.67 3.16 -3.37
CA SER A 82 28.34 1.79 -2.93
C SER A 82 26.85 1.69 -2.58
N GLU A 83 26.14 0.68 -3.09
CA GLU A 83 24.74 0.43 -2.73
C GLU A 83 24.59 -0.06 -1.27
N ASP A 84 25.66 -0.68 -0.73
CA ASP A 84 25.63 -1.34 0.59
C ASP A 84 26.19 -0.46 1.73
N GLN A 85 26.82 0.67 1.42
CA GLN A 85 27.57 1.47 2.39
C GLN A 85 27.46 2.97 2.11
N LEU A 86 27.14 3.75 3.14
CA LEU A 86 27.13 5.21 3.03
C LEU A 86 28.56 5.75 2.98
N VAL A 87 28.97 6.23 1.81
CA VAL A 87 30.29 6.82 1.60
C VAL A 87 30.22 8.33 1.86
N VAL A 88 30.95 8.82 2.87
CA VAL A 88 31.03 10.25 3.22
C VAL A 88 32.44 10.75 2.93
N ALA A 89 32.56 11.67 1.98
CA ALA A 89 33.78 12.43 1.79
C ALA A 89 33.80 13.63 2.73
N ILE A 90 34.92 13.84 3.43
CA ILE A 90 35.14 15.03 4.24
C ILE A 90 36.31 15.78 3.59
N SER A 91 36.28 17.10 3.62
CA SER A 91 37.39 17.97 3.22
C SER A 91 37.93 18.69 4.45
N PRO A 92 39.24 18.97 4.53
CA PRO A 92 39.79 19.88 5.52
C PRO A 92 39.05 21.23 5.49
N PHE A 93 38.72 21.79 6.66
CA PHE A 93 38.07 23.11 6.72
C PHE A 93 39.12 24.20 6.58
N TYR A 94 38.89 25.23 5.77
CA TYR A 94 39.88 26.31 5.61
C TYR A 94 39.43 27.63 6.25
N TYR A 95 40.41 28.42 6.70
CA TYR A 95 40.19 29.70 7.36
C TYR A 95 41.15 30.79 6.91
N ILE A 96 40.74 32.05 7.11
CA ILE A 96 41.60 33.21 6.89
C ILE A 96 41.96 33.76 8.27
N ASP A 97 43.26 33.80 8.59
CA ASP A 97 43.72 34.35 9.86
C ASP A 97 43.68 35.90 9.88
N GLU A 98 43.98 36.49 11.05
CA GLU A 98 43.99 37.95 11.22
C GLU A 98 45.03 38.66 10.32
N SER A 99 45.99 37.93 9.75
CA SER A 99 47.01 38.43 8.81
C SER A 99 46.62 38.28 7.34
N GLY A 100 45.47 37.66 7.05
CA GLY A 100 44.99 37.39 5.69
C GLY A 100 45.57 36.13 5.06
N GLN A 101 46.29 35.28 5.81
CA GLN A 101 46.79 34.01 5.30
C GLN A 101 45.72 32.91 5.41
N ILE A 102 45.71 32.03 4.41
CA ILE A 102 44.82 30.87 4.34
C ILE A 102 45.46 29.72 5.13
N GLY A 103 44.77 29.24 6.18
CA GLY A 103 45.13 28.05 6.94
C GLY A 103 44.09 26.95 6.82
N SER A 104 44.44 25.72 7.20
CA SER A 104 43.53 24.57 7.27
C SER A 104 43.32 24.09 8.71
N ASP A 105 42.11 23.64 9.03
CA ASP A 105 41.68 23.05 10.29
C ASP A 105 41.41 21.56 10.06
N ILE A 106 42.51 20.84 9.80
CA ILE A 106 42.48 19.39 9.56
C ILE A 106 41.98 18.64 10.81
N ASN A 107 42.33 19.13 12.00
CA ASN A 107 41.97 18.48 13.27
C ASN A 107 40.45 18.36 13.45
N THR A 108 39.69 19.39 13.05
CA THR A 108 38.22 19.31 13.11
C THR A 108 37.66 18.31 12.11
N ALA A 109 38.22 18.23 10.90
CA ALA A 109 37.83 17.23 9.90
C ALA A 109 38.19 15.80 10.33
N THR A 110 39.39 15.59 10.88
CA THR A 110 39.84 14.31 11.43
C THR A 110 38.99 13.87 12.63
N ASP A 111 38.64 14.77 13.54
CA ASP A 111 37.75 14.45 14.68
C ASP A 111 36.34 14.03 14.23
N ILE A 112 35.80 14.64 13.16
CA ILE A 112 34.52 14.21 12.56
C ILE A 112 34.67 12.83 11.91
N MET A 113 35.77 12.60 11.18
CA MET A 113 36.07 11.32 10.54
C MET A 113 36.19 10.20 11.57
N GLU A 114 37.02 10.36 12.60
CA GLU A 114 37.23 9.36 13.66
C GLU A 114 35.93 9.01 14.37
N ARG A 115 35.03 9.99 14.60
CA ARG A 115 33.72 9.73 15.19
C ARG A 115 32.83 8.87 14.31
N LEU A 116 32.76 9.17 13.01
CA LEU A 116 31.98 8.39 12.06
C LEU A 116 32.56 6.98 11.86
N GLU A 117 33.89 6.85 11.85
CA GLU A 117 34.59 5.55 11.75
C GLU A 117 34.50 4.71 13.03
N ALA A 118 34.38 5.36 14.20
CA ALA A 118 34.16 4.66 15.47
C ALA A 118 32.81 3.93 15.49
N GLU A 119 31.85 4.35 14.67
CA GLU A 119 30.53 3.72 14.53
C GLU A 119 30.53 2.57 13.54
N LYS A 120 31.40 1.59 13.81
CA LYS A 120 31.68 0.40 12.98
C LYS A 120 30.47 -0.47 12.61
N GLY A 121 29.28 -0.20 13.16
CA GLY A 121 28.04 -0.93 12.90
C GLY A 121 27.12 -0.32 11.83
N LEU A 122 27.36 0.93 11.40
CA LEU A 122 26.45 1.64 10.47
C LEU A 122 26.81 1.48 8.98
N GLY A 123 27.91 0.79 8.65
CA GLY A 123 28.36 0.67 7.27
C GLY A 123 28.76 2.01 6.63
N ILE A 124 29.18 2.98 7.45
CA ILE A 124 29.67 4.27 6.97
C ILE A 124 31.14 4.12 6.57
N LYS A 125 31.47 4.50 5.33
CA LYS A 125 32.84 4.60 4.85
C LYS A 125 33.20 6.06 4.72
N VAL A 126 34.15 6.53 5.51
CA VAL A 126 34.62 7.92 5.43
C VAL A 126 35.85 8.00 4.52
N ILE A 127 35.90 9.01 3.67
CA ILE A 127 37.02 9.29 2.78
C ILE A 127 37.50 10.72 3.06
N MET A 128 38.77 10.87 3.44
CA MET A 128 39.38 12.19 3.57
C MET A 128 39.83 12.67 2.19
N LEU A 129 39.25 13.78 1.70
CA LEU A 129 39.66 14.43 0.46
C LEU A 129 41.02 15.11 0.63
N ASP A 130 41.79 15.17 -0.45
CA ASP A 130 43.22 15.53 -0.43
C ASP A 130 43.47 16.96 0.08
N LEU A 131 44.56 17.14 0.84
CA LEU A 131 44.90 18.37 1.57
C LEU A 131 45.33 19.53 0.68
N ASP A 132 45.87 19.21 -0.49
CA ASP A 132 46.53 20.16 -1.39
C ASP A 132 45.55 20.96 -2.26
N ASN A 133 44.30 20.49 -2.38
CA ASN A 133 43.25 21.17 -3.15
C ASN A 133 42.17 21.72 -2.22
N LEU A 134 42.37 22.97 -1.78
CA LEU A 134 41.34 23.73 -1.07
C LEU A 134 40.02 23.68 -1.82
N ILE A 135 38.98 23.07 -1.22
CA ILE A 135 37.62 23.17 -1.73
C ILE A 135 37.12 24.59 -1.44
N ARG A 136 37.06 25.41 -2.49
CA ARG A 136 36.75 26.85 -2.40
C ARG A 136 35.29 27.19 -2.65
N ASP A 137 34.56 26.27 -3.25
CA ASP A 137 33.15 26.44 -3.60
C ASP A 137 32.45 25.09 -3.77
N GLU A 138 31.12 25.15 -3.89
CA GLU A 138 30.25 23.99 -4.05
C GLU A 138 30.57 23.16 -5.30
N GLY A 139 31.03 23.79 -6.38
CA GLY A 139 31.34 23.11 -7.64
C GLY A 139 32.52 22.16 -7.52
N ASP A 140 33.60 22.63 -6.89
CA ASP A 140 34.78 21.81 -6.58
C ASP A 140 34.44 20.69 -5.58
N ALA A 141 33.60 20.99 -4.58
CA ALA A 141 33.10 19.98 -3.63
C ALA A 141 32.36 18.84 -4.36
N LYS A 142 31.47 19.17 -5.32
CA LYS A 142 30.75 18.17 -6.13
C LYS A 142 31.71 17.34 -6.97
N PHE A 143 32.66 17.98 -7.63
CA PHE A 143 33.61 17.30 -8.50
C PHE A 143 34.45 16.30 -7.71
N GLN A 144 35.06 16.74 -6.61
CA GLN A 144 35.94 15.88 -5.82
C GLN A 144 35.20 14.74 -5.11
N GLY A 145 34.01 15.00 -4.57
CA GLY A 145 33.24 13.93 -3.94
C GLY A 145 32.73 12.88 -4.94
N LYS A 146 32.35 13.28 -6.16
CA LYS A 146 31.97 12.33 -7.22
C LYS A 146 33.15 11.43 -7.62
N ASN A 147 34.36 11.99 -7.69
CA ASN A 147 35.58 11.25 -8.03
C ASN A 147 35.92 10.14 -7.02
N VAL A 148 35.47 10.25 -5.78
CA VAL A 148 35.67 9.22 -4.74
C VAL A 148 34.45 8.34 -4.50
N GLY A 149 33.37 8.53 -5.29
CA GLY A 149 32.13 7.78 -5.17
C GLY A 149 31.41 8.06 -3.85
N ALA A 150 31.54 9.30 -3.34
CA ALA A 150 30.85 9.71 -2.13
C ALA A 150 29.37 10.00 -2.40
N HIS A 151 28.53 9.61 -1.44
CA HIS A 151 27.14 10.04 -1.37
C HIS A 151 27.05 11.48 -0.86
N LEU A 152 27.97 11.86 0.03
CA LEU A 152 27.97 13.12 0.77
C LEU A 152 29.36 13.74 0.78
N VAL A 153 29.44 15.06 0.64
CA VAL A 153 30.66 15.83 0.88
C VAL A 153 30.44 16.80 2.02
N VAL A 154 31.30 16.74 3.02
CA VAL A 154 31.37 17.72 4.10
C VAL A 154 32.57 18.62 3.83
N TYR A 155 32.33 19.91 3.63
CA TYR A 155 33.38 20.91 3.46
C TYR A 155 33.03 22.16 4.28
N GLY A 156 33.88 23.17 4.34
CA GLY A 156 33.49 24.40 5.00
C GLY A 156 34.27 25.63 4.56
N GLU A 157 33.63 26.78 4.74
CA GLU A 157 34.07 28.07 4.27
C GLU A 157 34.35 29.01 5.46
N THR A 158 35.49 29.70 5.41
CA THR A 158 35.84 30.90 6.19
C THR A 158 35.55 30.86 7.71
N LYS A 159 36.60 30.62 8.50
CA LYS A 159 36.68 31.09 9.90
C LYS A 159 37.15 32.55 9.87
N LYS A 160 36.40 33.49 10.46
CA LYS A 160 36.99 34.75 10.92
C LYS A 160 37.45 34.51 12.35
N LYS A 161 38.75 34.30 12.53
CA LYS A 161 39.32 34.06 13.87
C LYS A 161 39.30 35.38 14.63
N ILE A 162 38.54 35.47 15.73
CA ILE A 162 38.61 36.57 16.70
C ILE A 162 39.09 35.95 18.02
N GLY A 163 40.41 35.96 18.25
CA GLY A 163 41.00 35.26 19.40
C GLY A 163 40.85 33.73 19.35
N ASN A 164 40.38 33.11 20.44
CA ASN A 164 40.23 31.64 20.56
C ASN A 164 38.87 31.09 20.09
N ILE A 165 37.94 31.95 19.65
CA ILE A 165 36.62 31.53 19.17
C ILE A 165 36.58 31.81 17.67
N GLY A 166 36.46 30.74 16.88
CA GLY A 166 36.27 30.83 15.44
C GLY A 166 35.02 30.08 15.05
N GLU A 167 34.09 30.77 14.39
CA GLU A 167 32.90 30.17 13.80
C GLU A 167 33.30 29.61 12.42
N ILE A 168 33.24 28.28 12.25
CA ILE A 168 33.48 27.61 10.96
C ILE A 168 32.12 27.37 10.33
N LYS A 169 31.90 27.86 9.11
CA LYS A 169 30.68 27.55 8.36
C LYS A 169 30.87 26.20 7.67
N CYS A 170 30.20 25.17 8.17
CA CYS A 170 30.23 23.83 7.59
C CYS A 170 29.09 23.69 6.56
N HIS A 171 29.41 23.08 5.43
CA HIS A 171 28.52 22.77 4.33
C HIS A 171 28.48 21.25 4.15
N ILE A 172 27.27 20.68 4.17
CA ILE A 172 27.05 19.26 3.89
C ILE A 172 26.30 19.22 2.57
N LEU A 173 26.95 18.65 1.56
CA LEU A 173 26.49 18.64 0.20
C LEU A 173 26.21 17.21 -0.25
N PRO A 174 24.95 16.85 -0.51
CA PRO A 174 24.64 15.56 -1.11
C PRO A 174 25.00 15.54 -2.59
N LEU A 175 25.54 14.41 -3.05
CA LEU A 175 25.98 14.20 -4.43
C LEU A 175 25.13 13.19 -5.20
N SER A 176 24.48 12.27 -4.48
CA SER A 176 23.30 11.55 -4.95
C SER A 176 22.14 12.53 -5.09
N SER A 177 21.12 12.19 -5.89
CA SER A 177 19.95 13.04 -6.18
C SER A 177 19.09 13.28 -4.92
N LEU A 178 19.59 14.17 -4.08
CA LEU A 178 18.82 15.10 -3.26
C LEU A 178 18.41 16.28 -4.15
N GLU A 179 17.78 15.98 -5.28
CA GLU A 179 16.64 16.81 -5.63
C GLU A 179 15.70 16.67 -4.43
N ILE A 180 15.51 17.79 -3.75
CA ILE A 180 14.43 18.11 -2.81
C ILE A 180 13.47 16.94 -2.72
N ILE A 181 13.41 16.25 -1.56
CA ILE A 181 12.45 15.19 -1.26
C ILE A 181 11.19 15.47 -2.09
N PRO A 182 10.98 14.76 -3.22
CA PRO A 182 9.90 15.14 -4.09
C PRO A 182 8.65 15.03 -3.24
N SER A 183 7.81 16.06 -3.26
CA SER A 183 6.45 16.04 -2.73
C SER A 183 5.57 14.94 -3.34
N GLU A 184 6.16 14.07 -4.16
CA GLU A 184 5.57 13.03 -5.00
C GLU A 184 5.77 11.60 -4.45
N ILE A 185 6.43 11.39 -3.29
CA ILE A 185 6.28 10.12 -2.55
C ILE A 185 4.96 10.18 -1.75
N GLN A 186 3.85 10.39 -2.45
CA GLN A 186 2.52 10.37 -1.86
C GLN A 186 2.05 8.92 -1.85
N SER A 187 1.87 8.40 -0.63
CA SER A 187 1.24 7.11 -0.30
C SER A 187 1.85 5.86 -0.93
N LEU A 188 2.40 4.97 -0.10
CA LEU A 188 2.59 3.58 -0.48
C LEU A 188 1.26 2.88 -0.20
N ASP A 189 0.53 2.46 -1.24
CA ASP A 189 -0.54 1.48 -1.08
C ASP A 189 0.08 0.22 -0.48
N ALA A 190 -0.45 -0.23 0.66
CA ALA A 190 0.15 -1.24 1.50
C ALA A 190 0.48 -2.55 0.76
N ARG A 191 1.78 -2.81 0.55
CA ARG A 191 2.43 -4.06 0.11
C ARG A 191 1.60 -5.01 -0.78
N THR A 192 2.01 -5.11 -2.04
CA THR A 192 2.08 -6.38 -2.78
C THR A 192 3.37 -6.47 -3.59
N LYS A 193 4.34 -7.23 -3.05
CA LYS A 193 5.27 -7.99 -3.89
C LYS A 193 4.50 -9.23 -4.35
N GLU A 194 3.85 -9.13 -5.50
CA GLU A 194 3.51 -10.26 -6.39
C GLU A 194 2.81 -9.68 -7.62
N GLY A 195 3.41 -9.86 -8.81
CA GLY A 195 2.78 -9.71 -10.13
C GLY A 195 2.27 -8.31 -10.51
N GLY A 196 2.66 -7.80 -11.68
CA GLY A 196 2.25 -6.47 -12.13
C GLY A 196 0.73 -6.26 -12.16
N GLY A 197 0.30 -5.18 -11.52
CA GLY A 197 -1.07 -4.69 -11.45
C GLY A 197 -1.16 -3.74 -10.25
N THR A 198 -1.80 -2.57 -10.41
CA THR A 198 -2.00 -1.63 -9.31
C THR A 198 -3.01 -2.25 -8.33
N ILE A 199 -2.49 -2.91 -7.30
CA ILE A 199 -3.30 -3.66 -6.33
C ILE A 199 -3.89 -2.66 -5.33
N ILE A 200 -5.15 -2.26 -5.56
CA ILE A 200 -5.95 -1.54 -4.57
C ILE A 200 -6.45 -2.57 -3.57
N SER A 201 -5.64 -2.87 -2.56
CA SER A 201 -6.15 -3.55 -1.37
C SER A 201 -7.11 -2.60 -0.65
N GLU A 202 -8.17 -3.10 0.00
CA GLU A 202 -9.03 -2.29 0.88
C GLU A 202 -8.31 -1.83 2.17
N LYS A 203 -6.96 -1.90 2.17
CA LYS A 203 -6.15 -1.43 3.28
C LYS A 203 -6.14 0.09 3.25
N ALA A 204 -6.26 0.65 4.44
CA ALA A 204 -6.19 2.08 4.63
C ALA A 204 -4.87 2.64 4.05
N THR A 205 -4.96 3.78 3.36
CA THR A 205 -3.82 4.44 2.71
C THR A 205 -2.84 4.92 3.78
N PHE A 206 -1.59 4.47 3.71
CA PHE A 206 -0.53 4.82 4.63
C PHE A 206 0.36 5.93 4.04
N SER A 207 0.57 7.02 4.77
CA SER A 207 1.39 8.14 4.31
C SER A 207 2.85 7.96 4.71
N MET A 208 3.79 8.32 3.83
CA MET A 208 5.22 8.11 4.11
C MET A 208 6.00 9.39 4.38
N VAL A 209 5.38 10.56 4.28
CA VAL A 209 6.09 11.85 4.26
C VAL A 209 5.62 12.73 5.42
N THR A 210 6.56 13.39 6.09
CA THR A 210 6.27 14.47 7.02
C THR A 210 6.23 15.80 6.27
N GLU A 211 5.23 16.64 6.55
CA GLU A 211 5.17 18.00 5.97
C GLU A 211 6.19 18.96 6.59
N GLU A 212 6.81 18.59 7.72
CA GLU A 212 7.76 19.44 8.44
C GLU A 212 9.22 19.15 8.09
N PRO A 213 10.03 20.18 7.76
CA PRO A 213 11.47 20.01 7.57
C PRO A 213 12.17 19.66 8.89
N ILE A 214 13.03 18.65 8.86
CA ILE A 214 13.82 18.25 10.03
C ILE A 214 14.87 19.32 10.31
N THR A 215 14.72 20.01 11.44
CA THR A 215 15.67 21.05 11.87
C THR A 215 16.65 20.47 12.88
N ILE A 216 17.93 20.41 12.51
CA ILE A 216 19.02 19.87 13.36
C ILE A 216 19.72 21.04 14.06
N ILE A 217 19.68 21.14 15.41
CA ILE A 217 20.24 22.27 16.16
C ILE A 217 21.05 21.86 17.42
N LYS A 218 22.38 22.07 17.42
CA LYS A 218 23.31 22.73 18.40
C LYS A 218 24.76 22.22 18.24
N SER A 219 25.72 23.15 18.33
CA SER A 219 27.19 23.00 18.20
C SER A 219 27.67 22.36 16.89
N LEU A 220 28.67 22.97 16.24
CA LEU A 220 29.10 22.60 14.88
C LEU A 220 29.42 21.11 14.72
N LYS A 221 30.09 20.50 15.71
CA LYS A 221 30.49 19.07 15.65
C LYS A 221 29.30 18.12 15.75
N GLU A 222 28.37 18.38 16.68
CA GLU A 222 27.19 17.52 16.86
C GLU A 222 26.17 17.68 15.72
N ASN A 223 26.12 18.88 15.12
CA ASN A 223 25.32 19.16 13.93
C ASN A 223 25.77 18.32 12.73
N VAL A 224 27.09 18.17 12.52
CA VAL A 224 27.61 17.44 11.36
C VAL A 224 27.28 15.95 11.44
N SER A 225 27.54 15.29 12.57
CA SER A 225 27.19 13.86 12.73
C SER A 225 25.68 13.63 12.59
N SER A 226 24.85 14.44 13.25
CA SER A 226 23.38 14.30 13.18
C SER A 226 22.84 14.53 11.77
N ALA A 227 23.40 15.49 11.03
CA ALA A 227 23.03 15.73 9.64
C ALA A 227 23.47 14.57 8.71
N ILE A 228 24.65 14.01 8.91
CA ILE A 228 25.10 12.83 8.17
C ILE A 228 24.19 11.63 8.44
N TYR A 229 23.83 11.36 9.70
CA TYR A 229 22.91 10.28 10.02
C TYR A 229 21.53 10.50 9.43
N THR A 230 21.02 11.74 9.46
CA THR A 230 19.72 12.08 8.86
C THR A 230 19.73 11.80 7.37
N ILE A 231 20.77 12.23 6.65
CA ILE A 231 20.86 11.99 5.21
C ILE A 231 21.05 10.49 4.92
N GLY A 232 21.92 9.80 5.67
CA GLY A 232 22.11 8.36 5.57
C GLY A 232 20.83 7.57 5.82
N ALA A 233 20.00 8.00 6.78
CA ALA A 233 18.70 7.40 7.06
C ALA A 233 17.75 7.53 5.86
N PHE A 234 17.67 8.73 5.27
CA PHE A 234 16.81 8.97 4.11
C PHE A 234 17.29 8.28 2.83
N GLU A 235 18.59 8.16 2.61
CA GLU A 235 19.14 7.36 1.51
C GLU A 235 18.73 5.89 1.66
N ASN A 236 18.93 5.30 2.85
CA ASN A 236 18.50 3.94 3.13
C ASN A 236 16.97 3.78 3.03
N TYR A 237 16.20 4.78 3.47
CA TYR A 237 14.74 4.80 3.32
C TYR A 237 14.32 4.77 1.84
N LYS A 238 14.93 5.61 0.99
CA LYS A 238 14.69 5.63 -0.46
C LYS A 238 15.08 4.30 -1.12
N MET A 239 16.18 3.69 -0.68
CA MET A 239 16.64 2.37 -1.15
C MET A 239 15.81 1.20 -0.59
N SER A 240 14.74 1.46 0.19
CA SER A 240 13.93 0.44 0.87
C SER A 240 14.73 -0.44 1.86
N ASN A 241 15.89 0.03 2.31
CA ASN A 241 16.68 -0.61 3.35
C ASN A 241 16.25 -0.10 4.74
N PHE A 242 15.02 -0.47 5.14
CA PHE A 242 14.37 0.09 6.33
C PHE A 242 15.09 -0.25 7.65
N THR A 243 15.75 -1.41 7.73
CA THR A 243 16.52 -1.80 8.92
C THR A 243 17.72 -0.88 9.14
N SER A 244 18.48 -0.61 8.08
CA SER A 244 19.55 0.39 8.14
C SER A 244 18.98 1.78 8.42
N ALA A 245 17.89 2.18 7.75
CA ALA A 245 17.27 3.48 7.97
C ALA A 245 16.88 3.71 9.45
N ILE A 246 16.27 2.71 10.11
CA ILE A 246 15.95 2.75 11.55
C ILE A 246 17.22 2.96 12.38
N THR A 247 18.30 2.23 12.04
CA THR A 247 19.57 2.31 12.77
C THR A 247 20.18 3.70 12.64
N PHE A 248 20.21 4.27 11.43
CA PHE A 248 20.67 5.65 11.19
C PHE A 248 19.80 6.69 11.89
N PHE A 249 18.48 6.58 11.84
CA PHE A 249 17.59 7.50 12.57
C PHE A 249 17.80 7.42 14.10
N SER A 250 18.03 6.22 14.63
CA SER A 250 18.26 5.99 16.07
C SER A 250 19.64 6.46 16.54
N SER A 251 20.60 6.65 15.61
CA SER A 251 21.92 7.23 15.89
C SER A 251 21.91 8.76 15.95
N ILE A 252 20.82 9.41 15.55
CA ILE A 252 20.69 10.86 15.69
C ILE A 252 20.59 11.21 17.18
N LYS A 253 21.40 12.17 17.63
CA LYS A 253 21.43 12.56 19.03
C LYS A 253 20.08 13.14 19.46
N ASN A 254 19.54 12.63 20.57
CA ASN A 254 18.22 13.01 21.11
C ASN A 254 17.10 12.82 20.08
N TYR A 255 17.19 11.82 19.19
CA TYR A 255 16.18 11.58 18.15
C TYR A 255 14.75 11.46 18.73
N GLU A 256 14.63 11.01 19.98
CA GLU A 256 13.36 10.85 20.69
C GLU A 256 12.60 12.18 20.88
N ASN A 257 13.28 13.32 20.78
CA ASN A 257 12.66 14.65 20.88
C ASN A 257 12.16 15.18 19.54
N TYR A 258 12.39 14.47 18.43
CA TYR A 258 11.98 14.90 17.10
C TYR A 258 10.82 14.04 16.61
N SER A 259 9.61 14.60 16.63
CA SER A 259 8.38 13.96 16.16
C SER A 259 8.53 13.39 14.74
N SER A 260 9.17 14.14 13.83
CA SER A 260 9.42 13.70 12.45
C SER A 260 10.34 12.47 12.35
N ILE A 261 11.40 12.39 13.16
CA ILE A 261 12.28 11.21 13.17
C ILE A 261 11.54 9.99 13.70
N LEU A 262 10.82 10.15 14.82
CA LEU A 262 9.99 9.09 15.39
C LEU A 262 8.93 8.58 14.40
N PHE A 263 8.31 9.49 13.64
CA PHE A 263 7.38 9.16 12.57
C PHE A 263 8.05 8.30 11.49
N TYR A 264 9.23 8.69 10.99
CA TYR A 264 9.93 7.91 9.97
C TYR A 264 10.38 6.53 10.49
N ILE A 265 10.82 6.43 11.75
CA ILE A 265 11.11 5.13 12.38
C ILE A 265 9.84 4.26 12.44
N GLY A 266 8.71 4.84 12.84
CA GLY A 266 7.40 4.16 12.85
C GLY A 266 7.01 3.64 11.46
N ASN A 267 7.24 4.43 10.41
CA ASN A 267 6.99 4.02 9.02
C ASN A 267 7.93 2.89 8.59
N CYS A 268 9.22 2.95 8.92
CA CYS A 268 10.15 1.86 8.63
C CYS A 268 9.72 0.54 9.31
N HIS A 269 9.24 0.60 10.56
CA HIS A 269 8.71 -0.58 11.24
C HIS A 269 7.46 -1.14 10.56
N TYR A 270 6.54 -0.29 10.12
CA TYR A 270 5.39 -0.69 9.32
C TYR A 270 5.82 -1.41 8.04
N LEU A 271 6.75 -0.79 7.30
CA LEU A 271 7.30 -1.32 6.05
C LEU A 271 8.13 -2.59 6.25
N ASN A 272 8.55 -2.91 7.49
CA ASN A 272 9.15 -4.18 7.90
C ASN A 272 8.14 -5.21 8.46
N ASN A 273 6.84 -4.90 8.49
CA ASN A 273 5.76 -5.72 9.05
C ASN A 273 5.74 -5.81 10.59
N ASN A 274 6.37 -4.85 11.27
CA ASN A 274 6.45 -4.79 12.72
C ASN A 274 5.39 -3.79 13.23
N LEU A 275 4.12 -4.21 13.21
CA LEU A 275 2.97 -3.33 13.48
C LEU A 275 2.96 -2.77 14.91
N ASN A 276 3.35 -3.56 15.90
CA ASN A 276 3.36 -3.13 17.30
C ASN A 276 4.44 -2.06 17.55
N GLU A 277 5.64 -2.27 17.03
CA GLU A 277 6.74 -1.31 17.09
C GLU A 277 6.37 -0.04 16.32
N SER A 278 5.75 -0.18 15.15
CA SER A 278 5.25 0.96 14.37
C SER A 278 4.26 1.80 15.18
N ALA A 279 3.27 1.16 15.83
CA ALA A 279 2.31 1.84 16.69
C ALA A 279 3.01 2.60 17.84
N GLN A 280 3.97 1.96 18.52
CA GLN A 280 4.70 2.59 19.63
C GLN A 280 5.49 3.84 19.21
N TYR A 281 6.16 3.79 18.06
CA TYR A 281 6.91 4.94 17.56
C TYR A 281 6.00 6.06 17.06
N LEU A 282 4.86 5.71 16.44
CA LEU A 282 3.86 6.71 16.05
C LEU A 282 3.17 7.34 17.27
N ASP A 283 2.93 6.60 18.34
CA ASP A 283 2.42 7.15 19.61
C ASP A 283 3.41 8.18 20.17
N LYS A 284 4.71 7.85 20.24
CA LYS A 284 5.76 8.81 20.63
C LYS A 284 5.83 10.01 19.69
N ALA A 285 5.69 9.81 18.38
CA ALA A 285 5.70 10.90 17.41
C ALA A 285 4.54 11.88 17.66
N ILE A 286 3.36 11.37 17.98
CA ILE A 286 2.16 12.15 18.30
C ILE A 286 2.29 12.84 19.66
N GLU A 287 2.86 12.19 20.67
CA GLU A 287 3.14 12.80 21.98
C GLU A 287 4.09 14.00 21.85
N THR A 288 5.16 13.85 21.05
CA THR A 288 6.15 14.90 20.82
C THR A 288 5.65 15.99 19.86
N GLY A 289 4.80 15.65 18.90
CA GLY A 289 4.29 16.55 17.86
C GLY A 289 2.81 16.32 17.56
N PRO A 290 1.90 16.77 18.44
CA PRO A 290 0.47 16.42 18.37
C PRO A 290 -0.28 17.04 17.19
N GLN A 291 0.33 18.01 16.49
CA GLN A 291 -0.26 18.73 15.35
C GLN A 291 0.05 18.07 13.99
N SER A 292 0.63 16.87 13.98
CA SER A 292 0.87 16.13 12.73
C SER A 292 -0.34 15.29 12.33
N ALA A 293 -1.17 15.80 11.41
CA ALA A 293 -2.31 15.07 10.86
C ALA A 293 -1.89 13.74 10.21
N VAL A 294 -0.69 13.72 9.60
CA VAL A 294 -0.15 12.53 8.94
C VAL A 294 0.23 11.45 9.96
N ALA A 295 0.84 11.83 11.09
CA ALA A 295 1.16 10.87 12.15
C ALA A 295 -0.11 10.23 12.74
N TRP A 296 -1.14 11.03 13.00
CA TRP A 296 -2.45 10.52 13.43
C TRP A 296 -3.10 9.60 12.39
N THR A 297 -3.03 9.95 11.11
CA THR A 297 -3.54 9.11 10.01
C THR A 297 -2.84 7.76 9.99
N ASN A 298 -1.51 7.74 9.99
CA ASN A 298 -0.74 6.51 10.01
C ASN A 298 -1.03 5.66 11.25
N ARG A 299 -1.12 6.30 12.42
CA ARG A 299 -1.45 5.59 13.65
C ARG A 299 -2.82 4.92 13.57
N GLY A 300 -3.80 5.58 12.95
CA GLY A 300 -5.11 5.02 12.66
C GLY A 300 -5.06 3.83 11.70
N VAL A 301 -4.23 3.90 10.65
CA VAL A 301 -4.00 2.76 9.74
C VAL A 301 -3.46 1.56 10.51
N ILE A 302 -2.43 1.76 11.35
CA ILE A 302 -1.87 0.67 12.17
C ILE A 302 -2.92 0.09 13.12
N SER A 303 -3.72 0.91 13.79
CA SER A 303 -4.82 0.42 14.64
C SER A 303 -5.83 -0.41 13.84
N SER A 304 -6.17 0.01 12.62
CA SER A 304 -7.08 -0.73 11.75
C SER A 304 -6.49 -2.09 11.33
N GLU A 305 -5.19 -2.16 11.04
CA GLU A 305 -4.52 -3.44 10.73
C GLU A 305 -4.41 -4.37 11.94
N LEU A 306 -4.32 -3.82 13.15
CA LEU A 306 -4.38 -4.56 14.41
C LEU A 306 -5.81 -4.97 14.81
N GLY A 307 -6.83 -4.65 14.00
CA GLY A 307 -8.24 -4.95 14.28
C GLY A 307 -8.89 -4.04 15.33
N LYS A 308 -8.21 -2.97 15.75
CA LYS A 308 -8.67 -2.00 16.75
C LYS A 308 -9.39 -0.84 16.07
N TYR A 309 -10.55 -1.10 15.50
CA TYR A 309 -11.23 -0.15 14.62
C TYR A 309 -11.72 1.11 15.35
N GLU A 310 -12.13 1.03 16.61
CA GLU A 310 -12.51 2.21 17.41
C GLU A 310 -11.33 3.16 17.64
N GLU A 311 -10.16 2.61 17.98
CA GLU A 311 -8.92 3.38 18.12
C GLU A 311 -8.54 4.01 16.78
N ALA A 312 -8.71 3.27 15.68
CA ALA A 312 -8.46 3.79 14.34
C ALA A 312 -9.35 4.99 14.01
N VAL A 313 -10.66 4.90 14.24
CA VAL A 313 -11.60 6.00 14.03
C VAL A 313 -11.22 7.22 14.87
N ALA A 314 -10.86 7.05 16.14
CA ALA A 314 -10.44 8.16 17.00
C ALA A 314 -9.17 8.86 16.49
N ALA A 315 -8.19 8.08 15.99
CA ALA A 315 -6.99 8.63 15.39
C ALA A 315 -7.29 9.39 14.09
N PHE A 316 -8.17 8.86 13.22
CA PHE A 316 -8.59 9.57 12.01
C PHE A 316 -9.39 10.84 12.33
N ASP A 317 -10.21 10.84 13.37
CA ASP A 317 -10.92 12.03 13.83
C ASP A 317 -9.94 13.13 14.23
N LYS A 318 -8.85 12.78 14.93
CA LYS A 318 -7.78 13.73 15.26
C LYS A 318 -7.03 14.21 14.04
N ALA A 319 -6.72 13.33 13.09
CA ALA A 319 -6.12 13.73 11.81
C ALA A 319 -6.99 14.74 11.04
N ILE A 320 -8.31 14.50 10.99
CA ILE A 320 -9.30 15.36 10.32
C ILE A 320 -9.50 16.68 11.07
N GLU A 321 -9.46 16.69 12.40
CA GLU A 321 -9.51 17.91 13.22
C GLU A 321 -8.34 18.85 12.88
N ILE A 322 -7.15 18.29 12.69
CA ILE A 322 -5.93 19.03 12.34
C ILE A 322 -5.95 19.45 10.86
N ASN A 323 -6.25 18.51 9.95
CA ASN A 323 -6.34 18.77 8.52
C ASN A 323 -7.66 18.25 7.93
N PRO A 324 -8.71 19.09 7.88
CA PRO A 324 -10.01 18.71 7.33
C PRO A 324 -10.00 18.38 5.83
N GLN A 325 -8.95 18.76 5.11
CA GLN A 325 -8.78 18.57 3.67
C GLN A 325 -7.98 17.30 3.32
N SER A 326 -7.67 16.42 4.29
CA SER A 326 -7.05 15.13 3.99
C SER A 326 -8.08 14.13 3.48
N ALA A 327 -8.08 13.88 2.16
CA ALA A 327 -8.93 12.86 1.55
C ALA A 327 -8.62 11.45 2.08
N GLU A 328 -7.34 11.16 2.36
CA GLU A 328 -6.84 9.91 2.89
C GLU A 328 -7.40 9.64 4.30
N ALA A 329 -7.36 10.62 5.20
CA ALA A 329 -7.92 10.46 6.55
C ALA A 329 -9.44 10.21 6.52
N TRP A 330 -10.18 10.93 5.67
CA TRP A 330 -11.61 10.69 5.46
C TRP A 330 -11.89 9.30 4.86
N HIS A 331 -11.13 8.88 3.86
CA HIS A 331 -11.27 7.55 3.26
C HIS A 331 -11.01 6.44 4.28
N ASN A 332 -9.89 6.53 5.02
CA ASN A 332 -9.49 5.55 6.01
C ASN A 332 -10.48 5.47 7.18
N LYS A 333 -11.02 6.61 7.63
CA LYS A 333 -12.14 6.64 8.57
C LYS A 333 -13.36 5.91 8.02
N GLY A 334 -13.68 6.11 6.74
CA GLY A 334 -14.76 5.40 6.07
C GLY A 334 -14.58 3.88 6.07
N VAL A 335 -13.35 3.41 5.82
CA VAL A 335 -13.02 1.97 5.86
C VAL A 335 -13.19 1.42 7.28
N ALA A 336 -12.64 2.10 8.30
CA ALA A 336 -12.74 1.66 9.68
C ALA A 336 -14.20 1.66 10.19
N LEU A 337 -15.00 2.66 9.84
CA LEU A 337 -16.43 2.70 10.17
C LEU A 337 -17.23 1.58 9.51
N ARG A 338 -16.88 1.19 8.27
CA ARG A 338 -17.51 0.05 7.59
C ARG A 338 -17.21 -1.26 8.33
N LYS A 339 -15.96 -1.46 8.77
CA LYS A 339 -15.59 -2.63 9.60
C LYS A 339 -16.28 -2.68 10.96
N LEU A 340 -16.74 -1.54 11.46
CA LEU A 340 -17.58 -1.43 12.67
C LEU A 340 -19.09 -1.51 12.37
N GLU A 341 -19.48 -1.81 11.13
CA GLU A 341 -20.88 -1.85 10.67
C GLU A 341 -21.62 -0.50 10.82
N ARG A 342 -20.87 0.60 10.96
CA ARG A 342 -21.41 1.97 11.05
C ARG A 342 -21.56 2.56 9.65
N TYR A 343 -22.38 1.92 8.83
CA TYR A 343 -22.51 2.16 7.39
C TYR A 343 -22.84 3.62 7.01
N GLU A 344 -23.78 4.24 7.70
CA GLU A 344 -24.14 5.66 7.50
C GLU A 344 -22.94 6.60 7.69
N GLY A 345 -22.13 6.35 8.72
CA GLY A 345 -20.91 7.11 9.00
C GLY A 345 -19.84 6.87 7.94
N ALA A 346 -19.67 5.62 7.52
CA ALA A 346 -18.74 5.22 6.48
C ALA A 346 -19.05 5.88 5.12
N ILE A 347 -20.33 5.93 4.72
CA ILE A 347 -20.78 6.61 3.50
C ILE A 347 -20.49 8.12 3.58
N LYS A 348 -20.77 8.76 4.71
CA LYS A 348 -20.48 10.20 4.92
C LYS A 348 -18.99 10.49 4.79
N ALA A 349 -18.14 9.66 5.39
CA ALA A 349 -16.69 9.81 5.32
C ALA A 349 -16.16 9.59 3.89
N SER A 350 -16.63 8.55 3.19
CA SER A 350 -16.28 8.31 1.77
C SER A 350 -16.73 9.46 0.87
N ASN A 351 -17.94 10.00 1.06
CA ASN A 351 -18.41 11.17 0.30
C ASN A 351 -17.53 12.40 0.53
N LYS A 352 -17.04 12.63 1.76
CA LYS A 352 -16.11 13.72 2.07
C LYS A 352 -14.76 13.54 1.38
N ALA A 353 -14.22 12.31 1.38
CA ALA A 353 -13.01 11.99 0.64
C ALA A 353 -13.18 12.24 -0.88
N ILE A 354 -14.32 11.87 -1.45
CA ILE A 354 -14.67 12.11 -2.86
C ILE A 354 -14.84 13.61 -3.16
N GLU A 355 -15.45 14.37 -2.26
CA GLU A 355 -15.61 15.83 -2.41
C GLU A 355 -14.25 16.53 -2.50
N ILE A 356 -13.29 16.12 -1.67
CA ILE A 356 -11.92 16.65 -1.65
C ILE A 356 -11.13 16.17 -2.88
N LYS A 357 -11.19 14.87 -3.19
CA LYS A 357 -10.46 14.24 -4.29
C LYS A 357 -11.42 13.41 -5.16
N PRO A 358 -12.07 14.03 -6.18
CA PRO A 358 -13.10 13.35 -6.98
C PRO A 358 -12.64 12.11 -7.73
N LYS A 359 -11.35 12.05 -8.09
CA LYS A 359 -10.72 10.91 -8.78
C LYS A 359 -10.10 9.89 -7.81
N TYR A 360 -10.55 9.84 -6.55
CA TYR A 360 -10.03 8.90 -5.57
C TYR A 360 -10.74 7.53 -5.65
N ILE A 361 -10.15 6.60 -6.40
CA ILE A 361 -10.71 5.26 -6.65
C ILE A 361 -11.05 4.54 -5.34
N GLY A 362 -10.13 4.56 -4.36
CA GLY A 362 -10.34 3.92 -3.05
C GLY A 362 -11.61 4.40 -2.33
N ALA A 363 -11.91 5.71 -2.39
CA ALA A 363 -13.10 6.27 -1.75
C ALA A 363 -14.40 5.85 -2.47
N TRP A 364 -14.39 5.79 -3.80
CA TRP A 364 -15.52 5.26 -4.59
C TRP A 364 -15.74 3.76 -4.32
N SER A 365 -14.68 2.96 -4.32
CA SER A 365 -14.75 1.53 -4.00
C SER A 365 -15.26 1.27 -2.59
N ASN A 366 -14.77 2.02 -1.59
CA ASN A 366 -15.26 1.88 -0.21
C ASN A 366 -16.73 2.30 -0.07
N LYS A 367 -17.15 3.36 -0.76
CA LYS A 367 -18.56 3.75 -0.82
C LYS A 367 -19.42 2.64 -1.43
N GLY A 368 -18.98 2.06 -2.54
CA GLY A 368 -19.66 0.93 -3.19
C GLY A 368 -19.80 -0.26 -2.25
N ALA A 369 -18.71 -0.69 -1.64
CA ALA A 369 -18.72 -1.82 -0.70
C ALA A 369 -19.61 -1.56 0.53
N THR A 370 -19.58 -0.34 1.08
CA THR A 370 -20.47 0.04 2.18
C THR A 370 -21.94 0.00 1.79
N LEU A 371 -22.27 0.40 0.55
CA LEU A 371 -23.64 0.38 0.04
C LEU A 371 -24.13 -1.05 -0.21
N SER A 372 -23.27 -1.95 -0.72
CA SER A 372 -23.57 -3.37 -0.86
C SER A 372 -23.87 -4.02 0.50
N GLU A 373 -23.05 -3.76 1.52
CA GLU A 373 -23.27 -4.29 2.87
C GLU A 373 -24.56 -3.75 3.51
N LEU A 374 -25.04 -2.57 3.08
CA LEU A 374 -26.33 -2.00 3.51
C LEU A 374 -27.53 -2.48 2.68
N GLY A 375 -27.31 -3.37 1.69
CA GLY A 375 -28.34 -3.86 0.76
C GLY A 375 -28.78 -2.84 -0.30
N LYS A 376 -28.03 -1.75 -0.49
CA LYS A 376 -28.33 -0.69 -1.48
C LYS A 376 -27.53 -0.94 -2.77
N TYR A 377 -27.83 -2.03 -3.45
CA TYR A 377 -27.01 -2.57 -4.53
C TYR A 377 -26.92 -1.66 -5.76
N GLU A 378 -27.99 -0.97 -6.16
CA GLU A 378 -27.93 -0.03 -7.31
C GLU A 378 -26.98 1.13 -7.03
N GLY A 379 -26.99 1.65 -5.79
CA GLY A 379 -26.06 2.68 -5.35
C GLY A 379 -24.62 2.16 -5.30
N ALA A 380 -24.42 0.90 -4.96
CA ALA A 380 -23.12 0.25 -4.95
C ALA A 380 -22.56 0.13 -6.37
N VAL A 381 -23.35 -0.39 -7.32
CA VAL A 381 -23.00 -0.48 -8.74
C VAL A 381 -22.60 0.88 -9.30
N ALA A 382 -23.40 1.93 -9.03
CA ALA A 382 -23.07 3.29 -9.48
C ALA A 382 -21.74 3.81 -8.91
N ALA A 383 -21.39 3.46 -7.68
CA ALA A 383 -20.11 3.83 -7.09
C ALA A 383 -18.94 3.06 -7.71
N PHE A 384 -19.11 1.76 -7.99
CA PHE A 384 -18.10 0.97 -8.69
C PHE A 384 -17.93 1.40 -10.15
N ASP A 385 -19.00 1.80 -10.84
CA ASP A 385 -18.92 2.40 -12.18
C ASP A 385 -18.06 3.67 -12.18
N LYS A 386 -18.17 4.50 -11.14
CA LYS A 386 -17.27 5.66 -10.98
C LYS A 386 -15.82 5.26 -10.74
N ALA A 387 -15.57 4.23 -9.95
CA ALA A 387 -14.21 3.69 -9.79
C ALA A 387 -13.64 3.18 -11.13
N ILE A 388 -14.44 2.45 -11.92
CA ILE A 388 -14.09 1.91 -13.24
C ILE A 388 -13.91 3.03 -14.28
N GLU A 389 -14.71 4.10 -14.24
CA GLU A 389 -14.56 5.26 -15.11
C GLU A 389 -13.21 5.97 -14.88
N ILE A 390 -12.76 6.02 -13.63
CA ILE A 390 -11.47 6.62 -13.26
C ILE A 390 -10.32 5.70 -13.66
N ASP A 391 -10.43 4.39 -13.39
CA ASP A 391 -9.45 3.38 -13.77
C ASP A 391 -10.13 2.10 -14.30
N PRO A 392 -10.24 1.97 -15.64
CA PRO A 392 -10.84 0.79 -16.26
C PRO A 392 -10.06 -0.50 -16.03
N GLN A 393 -8.79 -0.42 -15.63
CA GLN A 393 -7.91 -1.57 -15.36
C GLN A 393 -7.95 -2.02 -13.88
N CYS A 394 -8.90 -1.51 -13.10
CA CYS A 394 -9.10 -1.96 -11.73
C CYS A 394 -9.94 -3.24 -11.66
N ALA A 395 -9.30 -4.41 -11.75
CA ALA A 395 -9.98 -5.72 -11.67
C ALA A 395 -10.88 -5.87 -10.43
N LYS A 396 -10.46 -5.32 -9.29
CA LYS A 396 -11.26 -5.38 -8.05
C LYS A 396 -12.55 -4.56 -8.12
N ALA A 397 -12.54 -3.40 -8.78
CA ALA A 397 -13.76 -2.62 -8.97
C ALA A 397 -14.77 -3.37 -9.84
N TRP A 398 -14.30 -4.04 -10.90
CA TRP A 398 -15.12 -4.93 -11.73
C TRP A 398 -15.65 -6.14 -10.95
N SER A 399 -14.81 -6.80 -10.15
CA SER A 399 -15.22 -7.94 -9.32
C SER A 399 -16.28 -7.54 -8.28
N ASN A 400 -16.10 -6.41 -7.60
CA ASN A 400 -17.06 -5.90 -6.63
C ASN A 400 -18.36 -5.43 -7.29
N LYS A 401 -18.30 -4.85 -8.50
CA LYS A 401 -19.48 -4.56 -9.32
C LYS A 401 -20.24 -5.85 -9.65
N GLY A 402 -19.52 -6.91 -10.07
CA GLY A 402 -20.12 -8.22 -10.33
C GLY A 402 -20.86 -8.79 -9.12
N ALA A 403 -20.25 -8.72 -7.93
CA ALA A 403 -20.91 -9.12 -6.69
C ALA A 403 -22.20 -8.32 -6.43
N ALA A 404 -22.14 -6.98 -6.51
CA ALA A 404 -23.31 -6.14 -6.29
C ALA A 404 -24.44 -6.37 -7.31
N LEU A 405 -24.11 -6.63 -8.58
CA LEU A 405 -25.08 -7.01 -9.61
C LEU A 405 -25.68 -8.40 -9.37
N SER A 406 -24.91 -9.31 -8.78
CA SER A 406 -25.41 -10.65 -8.41
C SER A 406 -26.47 -10.53 -7.32
N ASP A 407 -26.20 -9.71 -6.30
CA ASP A 407 -27.15 -9.47 -5.20
C ASP A 407 -28.42 -8.74 -5.68
N LEU A 408 -28.32 -7.95 -6.75
CA LEU A 408 -29.47 -7.33 -7.41
C LEU A 408 -30.29 -8.32 -8.27
N GLY A 409 -29.76 -9.53 -8.52
CA GLY A 409 -30.37 -10.54 -9.40
C GLY A 409 -30.14 -10.30 -10.89
N THR A 410 -29.31 -9.32 -11.27
CA THR A 410 -28.95 -9.05 -12.67
C THR A 410 -27.76 -9.92 -13.09
N TYR A 411 -27.99 -11.22 -13.17
CA TYR A 411 -26.93 -12.23 -13.29
C TYR A 411 -26.10 -12.14 -14.59
N GLU A 412 -26.69 -11.80 -15.73
CA GLU A 412 -25.92 -11.67 -16.99
C GLU A 412 -24.91 -10.51 -16.92
N GLU A 413 -25.32 -9.34 -16.42
CA GLU A 413 -24.40 -8.20 -16.23
C GLU A 413 -23.33 -8.50 -15.16
N ALA A 414 -23.69 -9.26 -14.13
CA ALA A 414 -22.75 -9.72 -13.11
C ALA A 414 -21.69 -10.66 -13.68
N LEU A 415 -22.08 -11.54 -14.61
CA LEU A 415 -21.19 -12.45 -15.32
C LEU A 415 -20.21 -11.67 -16.20
N ASP A 416 -20.70 -10.67 -16.93
CA ASP A 416 -19.86 -9.78 -17.74
C ASP A 416 -18.86 -9.00 -16.88
N ALA A 417 -19.31 -8.43 -15.76
CA ALA A 417 -18.42 -7.72 -14.83
C ALA A 417 -17.32 -8.64 -14.25
N SER A 418 -17.68 -9.88 -13.90
CA SER A 418 -16.73 -10.88 -13.40
C SER A 418 -15.74 -11.33 -14.49
N ASN A 419 -16.19 -11.50 -15.74
CA ASN A 419 -15.31 -11.80 -16.87
C ASN A 419 -14.33 -10.66 -17.16
N ASN A 420 -14.78 -9.40 -17.14
CA ASN A 420 -13.89 -8.25 -17.30
C ASN A 420 -12.82 -8.20 -16.20
N ALA A 421 -13.19 -8.48 -14.94
CA ALA A 421 -12.22 -8.58 -13.86
C ALA A 421 -11.15 -9.66 -14.11
N ILE A 422 -11.56 -10.83 -14.62
CA ILE A 422 -10.67 -11.96 -14.96
C ILE A 422 -9.78 -11.63 -16.17
N GLU A 423 -10.30 -10.94 -17.18
CA GLU A 423 -9.53 -10.51 -18.35
C GLU A 423 -8.41 -9.53 -17.97
N ILE A 424 -8.69 -8.62 -17.04
CA ILE A 424 -7.71 -7.67 -16.50
C ILE A 424 -6.71 -8.39 -15.59
N ASP A 425 -7.20 -9.21 -14.65
CA ASP A 425 -6.37 -9.98 -13.73
C ASP A 425 -6.88 -11.42 -13.60
N SER A 426 -6.25 -12.32 -14.34
CA SER A 426 -6.55 -13.74 -14.32
C SER A 426 -6.27 -14.42 -12.96
N GLN A 427 -5.51 -13.77 -12.07
CA GLN A 427 -5.17 -14.23 -10.73
C GLN A 427 -6.11 -13.64 -9.65
N CYS A 428 -7.19 -12.96 -10.03
CA CYS A 428 -8.19 -12.49 -9.08
C CYS A 428 -9.12 -13.63 -8.63
N ALA A 429 -8.81 -14.28 -7.50
CA ALA A 429 -9.63 -15.37 -6.95
C ALA A 429 -11.07 -14.95 -6.66
N GLU A 430 -11.29 -13.72 -6.19
CA GLU A 430 -12.62 -13.16 -5.91
C GLU A 430 -13.48 -13.07 -7.19
N ALA A 431 -12.88 -12.70 -8.33
CA ALA A 431 -13.61 -12.63 -9.61
C ALA A 431 -14.02 -14.02 -10.12
N TRP A 432 -13.14 -15.02 -9.99
CA TRP A 432 -13.46 -16.41 -10.32
C TRP A 432 -14.56 -16.98 -9.40
N HIS A 433 -14.52 -16.67 -8.11
CA HIS A 433 -15.56 -17.03 -7.16
C HIS A 433 -16.91 -16.40 -7.54
N ASN A 434 -16.93 -15.09 -7.82
CA ASN A 434 -18.17 -14.38 -8.18
C ASN A 434 -18.74 -14.91 -9.51
N LYS A 435 -17.89 -15.19 -10.49
CA LYS A 435 -18.29 -15.88 -11.72
C LYS A 435 -18.94 -17.23 -11.42
N GLY A 436 -18.35 -18.04 -10.53
CA GLY A 436 -18.92 -19.32 -10.12
C GLY A 436 -20.31 -19.15 -9.52
N PHE A 437 -20.47 -18.20 -8.58
CA PHE A 437 -21.74 -17.90 -7.94
C PHE A 437 -22.83 -17.49 -8.93
N VAL A 438 -22.49 -16.61 -9.86
CA VAL A 438 -23.43 -16.16 -10.90
C VAL A 438 -23.82 -17.28 -11.85
N LEU A 439 -22.86 -18.10 -12.28
CA LEU A 439 -23.14 -19.25 -13.15
C LEU A 439 -24.05 -20.27 -12.47
N ASP A 440 -23.86 -20.48 -11.16
CA ASP A 440 -24.70 -21.38 -10.37
C ASP A 440 -26.15 -20.87 -10.28
N ALA A 441 -26.33 -19.57 -10.01
CA ALA A 441 -27.63 -18.92 -10.01
C ALA A 441 -28.34 -18.95 -11.39
N LEU A 442 -27.57 -19.01 -12.48
CA LEU A 442 -28.06 -19.20 -13.84
C LEU A 442 -28.34 -20.69 -14.20
N GLY A 443 -28.12 -21.63 -13.27
CA GLY A 443 -28.30 -23.07 -13.49
C GLY A 443 -27.16 -23.73 -14.28
N ARG A 444 -26.03 -23.04 -14.49
CA ARG A 444 -24.85 -23.53 -15.22
C ARG A 444 -23.84 -24.17 -14.26
N HIS A 445 -24.31 -25.16 -13.51
CA HIS A 445 -23.62 -25.76 -12.37
C HIS A 445 -22.21 -26.32 -12.68
N GLU A 446 -22.02 -27.02 -13.81
CA GLU A 446 -20.70 -27.52 -14.20
C GLU A 446 -19.67 -26.40 -14.46
N GLU A 447 -20.11 -25.30 -15.08
CA GLU A 447 -19.25 -24.14 -15.33
C GLU A 447 -18.96 -23.38 -14.03
N ALA A 448 -19.93 -23.33 -13.12
CA ALA A 448 -19.75 -22.78 -11.78
C ALA A 448 -18.67 -23.53 -11.00
N ILE A 449 -18.72 -24.88 -10.98
CA ILE A 449 -17.70 -25.72 -10.33
C ILE A 449 -16.31 -25.44 -10.93
N ALA A 450 -16.20 -25.33 -12.25
CA ALA A 450 -14.92 -25.01 -12.89
C ALA A 450 -14.38 -23.62 -12.50
N ALA A 451 -15.26 -22.64 -12.34
CA ALA A 451 -14.87 -21.31 -11.86
C ALA A 451 -14.44 -21.32 -10.38
N TYR A 452 -15.15 -22.05 -9.52
CA TYR A 452 -14.72 -22.25 -8.13
C TYR A 452 -13.39 -22.98 -8.02
N ASP A 453 -13.15 -24.00 -8.85
CA ASP A 453 -11.87 -24.70 -8.92
C ASP A 453 -10.72 -23.75 -9.26
N LYS A 454 -10.94 -22.79 -10.16
CA LYS A 454 -9.95 -21.74 -10.45
C LYS A 454 -9.72 -20.80 -9.28
N ALA A 455 -10.78 -20.38 -8.59
CA ALA A 455 -10.65 -19.57 -7.38
C ALA A 455 -9.85 -20.30 -6.27
N ILE A 456 -10.07 -21.60 -6.11
CA ILE A 456 -9.37 -22.47 -5.15
C ILE A 456 -7.91 -22.70 -5.56
N GLU A 457 -7.63 -22.89 -6.85
CA GLU A 457 -6.25 -23.02 -7.38
C GLU A 457 -5.41 -21.79 -7.03
N ILE A 458 -5.97 -20.60 -7.22
CA ILE A 458 -5.33 -19.32 -6.91
C ILE A 458 -5.22 -19.11 -5.39
N LYS A 459 -6.31 -19.37 -4.66
CA LYS A 459 -6.40 -19.17 -3.20
C LYS A 459 -6.90 -20.45 -2.51
N PRO A 460 -5.99 -21.39 -2.18
CA PRO A 460 -6.38 -22.70 -1.64
C PRO A 460 -7.18 -22.66 -0.33
N LYS A 461 -7.01 -21.58 0.46
CA LYS A 461 -7.71 -21.36 1.74
C LYS A 461 -8.97 -20.48 1.58
N TYR A 462 -9.58 -20.44 0.41
CA TYR A 462 -10.80 -19.66 0.17
C TYR A 462 -12.05 -20.44 0.59
N ILE A 463 -12.48 -20.25 1.84
CA ILE A 463 -13.62 -20.96 2.44
C ILE A 463 -14.91 -20.82 1.60
N GLY A 464 -15.24 -19.61 1.16
CA GLY A 464 -16.44 -19.35 0.36
C GLY A 464 -16.48 -20.15 -0.95
N ALA A 465 -15.34 -20.28 -1.65
CA ALA A 465 -15.27 -21.08 -2.88
C ALA A 465 -15.43 -22.58 -2.62
N TRP A 466 -14.87 -23.10 -1.52
CA TRP A 466 -15.08 -24.50 -1.12
C TRP A 466 -16.53 -24.78 -0.72
N GLY A 467 -17.14 -23.88 0.08
CA GLY A 467 -18.53 -23.99 0.50
C GLY A 467 -19.49 -23.97 -0.69
N ASN A 468 -19.37 -22.97 -1.56
CA ASN A 468 -20.24 -22.83 -2.73
C ASN A 468 -20.05 -23.96 -3.74
N LYS A 469 -18.81 -24.43 -3.96
CA LYS A 469 -18.57 -25.64 -4.74
C LYS A 469 -19.29 -26.85 -4.14
N GLY A 470 -19.28 -27.00 -2.81
CA GLY A 470 -20.00 -28.07 -2.12
C GLY A 470 -21.51 -27.97 -2.28
N ALA A 471 -22.07 -26.76 -2.26
CA ALA A 471 -23.48 -26.50 -2.48
C ALA A 471 -23.90 -26.87 -3.91
N THR A 472 -23.19 -26.35 -4.91
CA THR A 472 -23.43 -26.67 -6.32
C THR A 472 -23.29 -28.17 -6.62
N LEU A 473 -22.34 -28.86 -5.97
CA LEU A 473 -22.20 -30.32 -6.12
C LEU A 473 -23.39 -31.06 -5.51
N SER A 474 -23.94 -30.56 -4.40
CA SER A 474 -25.12 -31.13 -3.74
C SER A 474 -26.37 -30.94 -4.60
N ASP A 475 -26.52 -29.78 -5.25
CA ASP A 475 -27.62 -29.50 -6.19
C ASP A 475 -27.59 -30.41 -7.42
N LEU A 476 -26.39 -30.81 -7.87
CA LEU A 476 -26.19 -31.82 -8.91
C LEU A 476 -26.34 -33.27 -8.41
N GLY A 477 -26.64 -33.49 -7.13
CA GLY A 477 -26.72 -34.81 -6.49
C GLY A 477 -25.37 -35.52 -6.35
N LYS A 478 -24.24 -34.83 -6.52
CA LYS A 478 -22.86 -35.34 -6.38
C LYS A 478 -22.39 -35.23 -4.93
N TYR A 479 -23.12 -35.88 -4.02
CA TYR A 479 -22.98 -35.68 -2.57
C TYR A 479 -21.61 -36.07 -2.00
N GLU A 480 -20.92 -37.09 -2.51
CA GLU A 480 -19.55 -37.41 -2.04
C GLU A 480 -18.56 -36.28 -2.35
N GLY A 481 -18.68 -35.68 -3.52
CA GLY A 481 -17.88 -34.51 -3.91
C GLY A 481 -18.20 -33.30 -3.03
N ALA A 482 -19.47 -33.11 -2.70
CA ALA A 482 -19.90 -32.05 -1.79
C ALA A 482 -19.31 -32.22 -0.38
N VAL A 483 -19.39 -33.41 0.20
CA VAL A 483 -18.79 -33.73 1.50
C VAL A 483 -17.29 -33.42 1.50
N ALA A 484 -16.56 -33.81 0.45
CA ALA A 484 -15.13 -33.51 0.33
C ALA A 484 -14.83 -32.00 0.26
N ALA A 485 -15.69 -31.23 -0.42
CA ALA A 485 -15.56 -29.77 -0.48
C ALA A 485 -15.85 -29.11 0.88
N TYR A 486 -16.91 -29.55 1.58
CA TYR A 486 -17.22 -29.06 2.92
C TYR A 486 -16.14 -29.45 3.95
N ASP A 487 -15.57 -30.65 3.85
CA ASP A 487 -14.43 -31.07 4.68
C ASP A 487 -13.24 -30.11 4.52
N LYS A 488 -12.98 -29.63 3.30
CA LYS A 488 -11.94 -28.63 3.07
C LYS A 488 -12.29 -27.26 3.65
N ALA A 489 -13.55 -26.83 3.54
CA ALA A 489 -14.01 -25.61 4.20
C ALA A 489 -13.84 -25.69 5.73
N ILE A 490 -14.21 -26.83 6.34
CA ILE A 490 -14.09 -27.11 7.78
C ILE A 490 -12.62 -27.22 8.22
N GLU A 491 -11.74 -27.79 7.40
CA GLU A 491 -10.29 -27.86 7.69
C GLU A 491 -9.68 -26.45 7.78
N ILE A 492 -10.15 -25.52 6.93
CA ILE A 492 -9.69 -24.12 6.93
C ILE A 492 -10.30 -23.34 8.10
N ASP A 493 -11.60 -23.49 8.34
CA ASP A 493 -12.31 -22.88 9.47
C ASP A 493 -13.24 -23.90 10.16
N PRO A 494 -12.77 -24.50 11.27
CA PRO A 494 -13.58 -25.44 12.05
C PRO A 494 -14.82 -24.81 12.71
N GLN A 495 -14.90 -23.48 12.80
CA GLN A 495 -16.01 -22.73 13.40
C GLN A 495 -17.07 -22.30 12.37
N CYS A 496 -16.99 -22.77 11.13
CA CYS A 496 -18.01 -22.50 10.12
C CYS A 496 -19.22 -23.42 10.30
N ALA A 497 -20.24 -22.96 11.04
CA ALA A 497 -21.47 -23.72 11.30
C ALA A 497 -22.21 -24.14 10.02
N GLU A 498 -22.21 -23.28 9.00
CA GLU A 498 -22.87 -23.54 7.71
C GLU A 498 -22.21 -24.72 6.96
N ALA A 499 -20.88 -24.80 6.95
CA ALA A 499 -20.18 -25.91 6.33
C ALA A 499 -20.48 -27.25 7.03
N TRP A 500 -20.57 -27.26 8.36
CA TRP A 500 -20.99 -28.43 9.13
C TRP A 500 -22.44 -28.83 8.82
N HIS A 501 -23.36 -27.86 8.77
CA HIS A 501 -24.75 -28.09 8.42
C HIS A 501 -24.88 -28.69 7.01
N ASN A 502 -24.25 -28.08 6.01
CA ASN A 502 -24.36 -28.51 4.62
C ASN A 502 -23.65 -29.86 4.38
N LYS A 503 -22.58 -30.15 5.13
CA LYS A 503 -22.00 -31.50 5.20
C LYS A 503 -23.00 -32.51 5.76
N GLY A 504 -23.70 -32.18 6.83
CA GLY A 504 -24.75 -33.02 7.40
C GLY A 504 -25.85 -33.33 6.39
N PHE A 505 -26.28 -32.32 5.62
CA PHE A 505 -27.27 -32.48 4.55
C PHE A 505 -26.79 -33.46 3.48
N ALA A 506 -25.57 -33.26 2.95
CA ALA A 506 -25.01 -34.14 1.93
C ALA A 506 -24.78 -35.58 2.45
N LEU A 507 -24.38 -35.74 3.71
CA LEU A 507 -24.23 -37.06 4.34
C LEU A 507 -25.58 -37.77 4.51
N ASN A 508 -26.64 -37.03 4.84
CA ASN A 508 -27.97 -37.61 4.94
C ASN A 508 -28.46 -38.13 3.59
N ALA A 509 -28.25 -37.36 2.52
CA ALA A 509 -28.60 -37.77 1.17
C ALA A 509 -27.83 -39.03 0.71
N LEU A 510 -26.67 -39.30 1.30
CA LEU A 510 -25.89 -40.54 1.11
C LEU A 510 -26.34 -41.71 2.02
N GLY A 511 -27.34 -41.52 2.88
CA GLY A 511 -27.77 -42.49 3.89
C GLY A 511 -26.79 -42.67 5.07
N ARG A 512 -25.81 -41.77 5.22
CA ARG A 512 -24.81 -41.80 6.31
C ARG A 512 -25.35 -41.06 7.54
N HIS A 513 -26.49 -41.52 8.06
CA HIS A 513 -27.29 -40.82 9.07
C HIS A 513 -26.53 -40.47 10.37
N GLU A 514 -25.71 -41.39 10.90
CA GLU A 514 -24.92 -41.12 12.12
C GLU A 514 -23.87 -40.02 11.93
N GLU A 515 -23.21 -40.00 10.77
CA GLU A 515 -22.25 -38.95 10.45
C GLU A 515 -22.95 -37.61 10.17
N ALA A 516 -24.14 -37.65 9.57
CA ALA A 516 -24.97 -36.47 9.37
C ALA A 516 -25.39 -35.85 10.70
N MET A 517 -25.87 -36.65 11.66
CA MET A 517 -26.21 -36.19 13.00
C MET A 517 -25.01 -35.57 13.72
N ALA A 518 -23.83 -36.21 13.64
CA ALA A 518 -22.62 -35.65 14.23
C ALA A 518 -22.22 -34.30 13.61
N ALA A 519 -22.43 -34.13 12.30
CA ALA A 519 -22.18 -32.86 11.61
C ALA A 519 -23.18 -31.78 12.05
N TYR A 520 -24.48 -32.11 12.16
CA TYR A 520 -25.48 -31.17 12.68
C TYR A 520 -25.22 -30.79 14.15
N ASP A 521 -24.80 -31.74 14.99
CA ASP A 521 -24.42 -31.46 16.37
C ASP A 521 -23.28 -30.45 16.46
N LYS A 522 -22.28 -30.55 15.56
CA LYS A 522 -21.21 -29.56 15.48
C LYS A 522 -21.71 -28.19 15.01
N ALA A 523 -22.59 -28.14 14.02
CA ALA A 523 -23.22 -26.88 13.59
C ALA A 523 -23.99 -26.21 14.73
N ILE A 524 -24.74 -26.98 15.52
CA ILE A 524 -25.53 -26.53 16.68
C ILE A 524 -24.62 -26.11 17.84
N GLU A 525 -23.53 -26.83 18.11
CA GLU A 525 -22.55 -26.45 19.14
C GLU A 525 -21.95 -25.06 18.86
N ILE A 526 -21.64 -24.79 17.58
CA ILE A 526 -21.10 -23.50 17.14
C ILE A 526 -22.19 -22.41 17.14
N LYS A 527 -23.37 -22.72 16.60
CA LYS A 527 -24.52 -21.81 16.50
C LYS A 527 -25.76 -22.46 17.14
N PRO A 528 -25.98 -22.29 18.46
CA PRO A 528 -27.11 -22.95 19.15
C PRO A 528 -28.49 -22.56 18.64
N GLN A 529 -28.63 -21.38 18.04
CA GLN A 529 -29.87 -20.85 17.47
C GLN A 529 -30.03 -21.18 15.96
N TYR A 530 -29.37 -22.23 15.47
CA TYR A 530 -29.47 -22.63 14.06
C TYR A 530 -30.69 -23.53 13.82
N VAL A 531 -31.82 -22.91 13.47
CA VAL A 531 -33.14 -23.59 13.31
C VAL A 531 -33.06 -24.74 12.31
N GLU A 532 -32.47 -24.49 11.14
CA GLU A 532 -32.39 -25.47 10.05
C GLU A 532 -31.55 -26.69 10.45
N ALA A 533 -30.49 -26.51 11.23
CA ALA A 533 -29.69 -27.62 11.74
C ALA A 533 -30.45 -28.49 12.77
N TRP A 534 -31.23 -27.87 13.65
CA TRP A 534 -32.12 -28.60 14.57
C TRP A 534 -33.21 -29.37 13.82
N GLY A 535 -33.88 -28.72 12.87
CA GLY A 535 -34.91 -29.34 12.04
C GLY A 535 -34.37 -30.51 11.22
N ASN A 536 -33.24 -30.31 10.53
CA ASN A 536 -32.62 -31.37 9.73
C ASN A 536 -32.10 -32.52 10.61
N LYS A 537 -31.53 -32.24 11.79
CA LYS A 537 -31.17 -33.30 12.75
C LYS A 537 -32.41 -34.10 13.17
N GLY A 538 -33.52 -33.42 13.48
CA GLY A 538 -34.79 -34.06 13.81
C GLY A 538 -35.29 -34.97 12.70
N PHE A 539 -35.21 -34.51 11.44
CA PHE A 539 -35.57 -35.30 10.27
C PHE A 539 -34.74 -36.59 10.16
N VAL A 540 -33.40 -36.50 10.28
CA VAL A 540 -32.52 -37.68 10.25
C VAL A 540 -32.80 -38.64 11.41
N LEU A 541 -33.16 -38.12 12.59
CA LEU A 541 -33.55 -38.93 13.73
C LEU A 541 -34.85 -39.72 13.48
N VAL A 542 -35.84 -39.12 12.80
CA VAL A 542 -37.05 -39.83 12.36
C VAL A 542 -36.69 -40.95 11.38
N GLU A 543 -35.87 -40.66 10.36
CA GLU A 543 -35.42 -41.66 9.38
C GLU A 543 -34.65 -42.82 10.05
N SER A 544 -33.93 -42.53 11.13
CA SER A 544 -33.18 -43.52 11.92
C SER A 544 -34.03 -44.21 12.99
N GLY A 545 -35.33 -43.92 13.10
CA GLY A 545 -36.26 -44.51 14.07
C GLY A 545 -36.14 -43.97 15.51
N ARG A 546 -35.32 -42.94 15.75
CA ARG A 546 -35.07 -42.32 17.07
C ARG A 546 -36.07 -41.19 17.33
N CYS A 547 -37.37 -41.52 17.29
CA CYS A 547 -38.44 -40.53 17.25
C CYS A 547 -38.55 -39.67 18.52
N GLU A 548 -38.23 -40.19 19.71
CA GLU A 548 -38.23 -39.37 20.94
C GLU A 548 -37.18 -38.25 20.89
N GLU A 549 -35.99 -38.56 20.38
CA GLU A 549 -34.93 -37.56 20.20
C GLU A 549 -35.27 -36.58 19.08
N ALA A 550 -35.95 -37.04 18.02
CA ALA A 550 -36.44 -36.20 16.95
C ALA A 550 -37.43 -35.14 17.46
N VAL A 551 -38.39 -35.53 18.31
CA VAL A 551 -39.34 -34.59 18.94
C VAL A 551 -38.59 -33.52 19.72
N ALA A 552 -37.57 -33.90 20.51
CA ALA A 552 -36.77 -32.94 21.26
C ALA A 552 -35.99 -31.97 20.35
N ALA A 553 -35.49 -32.44 19.20
CA ALA A 553 -34.82 -31.59 18.21
C ALA A 553 -35.81 -30.60 17.55
N PHE A 554 -37.01 -31.07 17.18
CA PHE A 554 -38.05 -30.18 16.63
C PHE A 554 -38.57 -29.19 17.68
N ASP A 555 -38.71 -29.59 18.94
CA ASP A 555 -39.06 -28.68 20.03
C ASP A 555 -38.04 -27.55 20.16
N LYS A 556 -36.74 -27.84 19.98
CA LYS A 556 -35.70 -26.81 19.96
C LYS A 556 -35.80 -25.89 18.74
N ALA A 557 -36.05 -26.44 17.56
CA ALA A 557 -36.29 -25.63 16.36
C ALA A 557 -37.48 -24.68 16.56
N ILE A 558 -38.60 -25.19 17.10
CA ILE A 558 -39.83 -24.45 17.40
C ILE A 558 -39.63 -23.41 18.51
N GLU A 559 -38.83 -23.71 19.53
CA GLU A 559 -38.49 -22.75 20.60
C GLU A 559 -37.75 -21.52 20.02
N ILE A 560 -36.88 -21.76 19.04
CA ILE A 560 -36.10 -20.70 18.37
C ILE A 560 -36.99 -19.95 17.35
N ASP A 561 -37.73 -20.67 16.51
CA ASP A 561 -38.69 -20.13 15.56
C ASP A 561 -40.06 -20.80 15.68
N PRO A 562 -40.99 -20.21 16.44
CA PRO A 562 -42.33 -20.74 16.59
C PRO A 562 -43.17 -20.74 15.30
N GLN A 563 -42.73 -20.04 14.25
CA GLN A 563 -43.39 -19.94 12.95
C GLN A 563 -42.83 -20.91 11.91
N ASP A 564 -41.93 -21.84 12.30
CA ASP A 564 -41.48 -22.90 11.39
C ASP A 564 -42.56 -23.99 11.26
N ALA A 565 -43.41 -23.85 10.24
CA ALA A 565 -44.46 -24.81 9.93
C ALA A 565 -43.90 -26.22 9.62
N LYS A 566 -42.69 -26.33 9.05
CA LYS A 566 -42.07 -27.63 8.73
C LYS A 566 -41.61 -28.34 10.00
N ALA A 567 -41.06 -27.61 10.97
CA ALA A 567 -40.69 -28.19 12.26
C ALA A 567 -41.92 -28.73 13.02
N TRP A 568 -43.04 -27.99 13.03
CA TRP A 568 -44.30 -28.45 13.59
C TRP A 568 -44.85 -29.69 12.89
N TYR A 569 -44.86 -29.69 11.56
CA TYR A 569 -45.31 -30.84 10.77
C TYR A 569 -44.46 -32.09 11.05
N ASN A 570 -43.12 -31.97 10.99
CA ASN A 570 -42.23 -33.09 11.23
C ASN A 570 -42.26 -33.59 12.68
N LYS A 571 -42.51 -32.70 13.66
CA LYS A 571 -42.81 -33.10 15.04
C LYS A 571 -44.08 -33.94 15.12
N GLY A 572 -45.14 -33.56 14.40
CA GLY A 572 -46.37 -34.34 14.31
C GLY A 572 -46.12 -35.76 13.78
N ILE A 573 -45.33 -35.90 12.71
CA ILE A 573 -44.94 -37.21 12.15
C ILE A 573 -44.19 -38.05 13.19
N ALA A 574 -43.23 -37.46 13.90
CA ALA A 574 -42.46 -38.15 14.93
C ALA A 574 -43.35 -38.60 16.10
N LEU A 575 -44.29 -37.77 16.54
CA LEU A 575 -45.24 -38.08 17.62
C LEU A 575 -46.24 -39.17 17.22
N ASP A 576 -46.73 -39.14 15.97
CA ASP A 576 -47.64 -40.15 15.45
C ASP A 576 -46.95 -41.53 15.39
N THR A 577 -45.68 -41.56 14.97
CA THR A 577 -44.84 -42.77 14.98
C THR A 577 -44.65 -43.33 16.41
N LEU A 578 -44.68 -42.47 17.43
CA LEU A 578 -44.65 -42.84 18.85
C LEU A 578 -46.03 -43.21 19.43
N ALA A 579 -47.07 -43.28 18.61
CA ALA A 579 -48.46 -43.48 19.00
C ALA A 579 -49.01 -42.41 19.97
N LYS A 580 -48.44 -41.20 19.94
CA LYS A 580 -48.90 -40.02 20.71
C LYS A 580 -49.86 -39.18 19.85
N HIS A 581 -50.96 -39.80 19.42
CA HIS A 581 -51.84 -39.24 18.39
C HIS A 581 -52.47 -37.88 18.73
N GLU A 582 -52.80 -37.61 20.00
CA GLU A 582 -53.35 -36.30 20.39
C GLU A 582 -52.30 -35.18 20.29
N GLU A 583 -51.07 -35.41 20.78
CA GLU A 583 -49.97 -34.45 20.66
C GLU A 583 -49.58 -34.25 19.19
N ALA A 584 -49.62 -35.32 18.38
CA ALA A 584 -49.37 -35.26 16.94
C ALA A 584 -50.40 -34.37 16.24
N LYS A 585 -51.69 -34.56 16.56
CA LYS A 585 -52.78 -33.74 16.03
C LYS A 585 -52.62 -32.25 16.37
N GLU A 586 -52.24 -31.92 17.61
CA GLU A 586 -51.97 -30.54 18.01
C GLU A 586 -50.81 -29.93 17.19
N ALA A 587 -49.73 -30.69 16.98
CA ALA A 587 -48.59 -30.22 16.19
C ALA A 587 -48.97 -30.00 14.72
N PHE A 588 -49.79 -30.88 14.15
CA PHE A 588 -50.33 -30.77 12.80
C PHE A 588 -51.28 -29.56 12.64
N GLU A 589 -52.19 -29.34 13.58
CA GLU A 589 -53.07 -28.17 13.57
C GLU A 589 -52.26 -26.87 13.62
N LYS A 590 -51.17 -26.84 14.39
CA LYS A 590 -50.23 -25.70 14.44
C LYS A 590 -49.50 -25.48 13.12
N ALA A 591 -49.03 -26.55 12.46
CA ALA A 591 -48.42 -26.45 11.15
C ALA A 591 -49.38 -25.85 10.10
N LEU A 592 -50.64 -26.30 10.08
CA LEU A 592 -51.70 -25.77 9.19
C LEU A 592 -52.11 -24.33 9.50
N GLU A 593 -52.11 -23.93 10.78
CA GLU A 593 -52.39 -22.56 11.18
C GLU A 593 -51.34 -21.59 10.60
N ILE A 594 -50.08 -22.03 10.56
CA ILE A 594 -48.96 -21.24 10.04
C ILE A 594 -48.92 -21.29 8.50
N ASP A 595 -49.03 -22.49 7.91
CA ASP A 595 -49.06 -22.71 6.47
C ASP A 595 -50.23 -23.62 6.07
N PRO A 596 -51.36 -23.04 5.62
CA PRO A 596 -52.54 -23.78 5.20
C PRO A 596 -52.35 -24.65 3.94
N THR A 597 -51.19 -24.57 3.27
CA THR A 597 -50.89 -25.37 2.07
C THR A 597 -50.27 -26.72 2.38
N ILE A 598 -49.87 -26.96 3.64
CA ILE A 598 -49.31 -28.24 4.07
C ILE A 598 -50.37 -29.34 4.01
N GLU A 599 -50.08 -30.43 3.31
CA GLU A 599 -50.89 -31.64 3.33
C GLU A 599 -50.54 -32.48 4.56
N ILE A 600 -51.55 -32.78 5.39
CA ILE A 600 -51.39 -33.58 6.61
C ILE A 600 -51.92 -35.00 6.36
N PRO A 601 -51.17 -36.05 6.75
CA PRO A 601 -51.54 -37.45 6.52
C PRO A 601 -52.79 -37.91 7.28
#